data_AF-A0A975H105-F1
#
_entry.id   AF-A0A975H105-F1
#
_cell.length_a   1.000
_cell.length_b   1.000
_cell.length_c   1.000
_cell.angle_alpha   90.00
_cell.angle_beta   90.00
_cell.angle_gamma   90.00
#
_symmetry.space_group_name_H-M   'P 1'
#
loop_
_entity.id
_entity.type
_entity.pdbx_description
1 polymer ?
#
loop_
_entity_poly.entity_id
_entity_poly.type
_entity_poly.pdbx_seq_one_letter_code
_entity_poly.pdbx_strand_id
1 'polypeptide(L)'
;MNLSPEGKDYLTQVLAAEENKIIHFYGVQSCCGTNIGVELVEPSKKDEIIEIDNILFLIDKQVSSTLDKVTIHAEKESRELGLVLLGLAPVNC
;
A
#
# COMPACT_ATOMS: atom_id res chain seq x y z
N MET A 1 -7.61 -6.55 -3.02
CA MET A 1 -6.56 -5.63 -3.47
C MET A 1 -5.92 -6.18 -4.73
N ASN A 2 -5.55 -5.33 -5.70
CA ASN A 2 -4.80 -5.75 -6.89
C ASN A 2 -3.48 -5.00 -6.99
N LEU A 3 -2.56 -5.54 -7.77
CA LEU A 3 -1.27 -4.91 -8.06
C LEU A 3 -1.11 -4.79 -9.57
N SER A 4 -0.83 -3.57 -10.06
CA SER A 4 -0.49 -3.38 -11.47
C SER A 4 0.94 -3.84 -11.75
N PRO A 5 1.31 -4.11 -13.01
CA PRO A 5 2.70 -4.41 -13.38
C PRO A 5 3.68 -3.33 -12.91
N GLU A 6 3.33 -2.05 -13.12
CA GLU A 6 4.15 -0.90 -12.72
C GLU A 6 4.27 -0.79 -11.19
N GLY A 7 3.16 -1.00 -10.47
CA GLY A 7 3.16 -1.06 -9.01
C GLY A 7 4.06 -2.17 -8.48
N LYS A 8 4.00 -3.35 -9.10
CA LYS A 8 4.85 -4.50 -8.74
C LYS A 8 6.32 -4.21 -8.94
N ASP A 9 6.69 -3.67 -10.09
CA ASP A 9 8.08 -3.35 -10.40
C ASP A 9 8.63 -2.29 -9.45
N TYR A 10 7.83 -1.28 -9.11
CA TYR A 10 8.23 -0.25 -8.15
C TYR A 10 8.41 -0.81 -6.74
N LEU A 11 7.43 -1.56 -6.23
CA LEU A 11 7.50 -2.15 -4.89
C LEU A 11 8.65 -3.15 -4.77
N THR A 12 8.91 -3.92 -5.83
CA THR A 12 10.05 -4.85 -5.87
C THR A 12 11.38 -4.09 -5.75
N GLN A 13 11.52 -2.95 -6.43
CA GLN A 13 12.71 -2.11 -6.31
C GLN A 13 12.86 -1.50 -4.92
N VAL A 14 11.77 -1.01 -4.33
CA VAL A 14 11.77 -0.44 -2.97
C VAL A 14 12.16 -1.50 -1.94
N LEU A 15 11.58 -2.69 -2.02
CA LEU A 15 11.87 -3.79 -1.10
C LEU A 15 13.26 -4.40 -1.31
N ALA A 16 13.79 -4.39 -2.54
CA ALA A 16 15.16 -4.83 -2.81
C ALA A 16 16.20 -3.91 -2.15
N ALA A 17 15.86 -2.63 -1.90
CA ALA A 17 16.71 -1.69 -1.19
C ALA A 17 16.64 -1.82 0.34
N GLU A 18 15.59 -2.47 0.87
CA GLU A 18 15.26 -2.50 2.29
C GLU A 18 15.14 -3.96 2.77
N GLU A 19 16.24 -4.52 3.30
CA GLU A 19 16.25 -5.91 3.78
C GLU A 19 15.26 -6.13 4.92
N ASN A 20 14.52 -7.25 4.86
CA ASN A 20 13.57 -7.73 5.88
C ASN A 20 12.40 -6.79 6.18
N LYS A 21 12.04 -5.88 5.28
CA LYS A 21 10.84 -5.06 5.43
C LYS A 21 9.67 -5.58 4.61
N ILE A 22 8.47 -5.28 5.11
CA ILE A 22 7.20 -5.51 4.44
C ILE A 22 6.45 -4.18 4.33
N ILE A 23 5.54 -4.10 3.36
CA ILE A 23 4.75 -2.89 3.14
C ILE A 23 3.55 -2.93 4.08
N HIS A 24 3.39 -1.92 4.92
CA HIS A 24 2.28 -1.77 5.84
C HIS A 24 1.34 -0.66 5.39
N PHE A 25 0.08 -1.02 5.14
CA PHE A 25 -1.01 -0.08 4.90
C PHE A 25 -1.85 0.11 6.15
N TYR A 26 -2.03 1.36 6.58
CA TYR A 26 -2.77 1.70 7.79
C TYR A 26 -3.67 2.93 7.59
N GLY A 27 -4.67 3.06 8.47
CA GLY A 27 -5.58 4.20 8.47
C GLY A 27 -5.05 5.34 9.32
N VAL A 28 -5.07 6.55 8.79
CA VAL A 28 -4.83 7.80 9.54
C VAL A 28 -6.14 8.58 9.59
N GLN A 29 -6.72 8.69 10.79
CA GLN A 29 -7.92 9.51 10.98
C GLN A 29 -7.61 10.98 10.73
N SER A 30 -8.47 11.62 9.93
CA SER A 30 -8.47 13.05 9.64
C SER A 30 -9.87 13.63 9.88
N CYS A 31 -9.98 14.95 9.91
CA CYS A 31 -11.27 15.63 10.10
C CYS A 31 -12.33 15.27 9.04
N CYS A 32 -11.90 14.78 7.88
CA CYS A 32 -12.75 14.48 6.72
C CYS A 32 -12.73 12.99 6.34
N GLY A 33 -12.38 12.09 7.27
CA GLY A 33 -12.36 10.64 7.05
C GLY A 33 -10.99 10.01 7.28
N THR A 34 -10.83 8.76 6.85
CA THR A 34 -9.58 8.00 7.04
C THR A 34 -8.71 8.12 5.79
N ASN A 35 -7.54 8.72 5.93
CA ASN A 35 -6.48 8.65 4.92
C ASN A 35 -5.75 7.31 5.03
N ILE A 36 -5.19 6.83 3.93
CA ILE A 36 -4.39 5.61 3.91
C ILE A 36 -2.92 6.02 3.96
N GLY A 37 -2.23 5.59 5.01
CA GLY A 37 -0.78 5.68 5.14
C GLY A 37 -0.11 4.41 4.61
N VAL A 38 1.13 4.57 4.15
CA VAL A 38 2.00 3.46 3.71
C VAL A 38 3.35 3.63 4.38
N GLU A 39 3.88 2.55 4.94
CA GLU A 39 5.22 2.53 5.52
C GLU A 39 5.90 1.17 5.31
N LEU A 40 7.21 1.11 5.55
CA LEU A 40 7.97 -0.13 5.53
C LEU A 40 8.30 -0.53 6.98
N VAL A 41 7.82 -1.71 7.39
CA VAL A 41 8.01 -2.22 8.76
C VAL A 41 8.64 -3.60 8.73
N GLU A 42 9.23 -4.00 9.86
CA GLU A 42 9.64 -5.39 10.05
C GLU A 42 8.41 -6.28 10.32
N PRO A 43 8.30 -7.47 9.69
CA PRO A 43 7.17 -8.36 9.89
C PRO A 43 7.15 -8.91 11.33
N SER A 44 6.04 -8.72 12.06
CA SER A 44 5.82 -9.34 13.37
C SER A 44 4.97 -10.60 13.26
N LYS A 45 5.17 -11.56 14.18
CA LYS A 45 4.40 -12.82 14.22
C LYS A 45 2.91 -12.65 14.51
N LYS A 46 2.48 -11.44 14.90
CA LYS A 46 1.08 -11.13 15.23
C LYS A 46 0.34 -10.44 14.09
N ASP A 47 1.06 -10.10 13.04
CA ASP A 47 0.57 -9.31 11.93
C ASP A 47 -0.20 -10.19 10.94
N GLU A 48 -1.32 -9.67 10.45
CA GLU A 48 -2.08 -10.33 9.38
C GLU A 48 -1.40 -9.98 8.06
N ILE A 49 -0.46 -10.85 7.66
CA ILE A 49 0.32 -10.68 6.43
C ILE A 49 -0.44 -11.34 5.29
N ILE A 50 -0.62 -10.60 4.21
CA ILE A 50 -1.12 -11.12 2.94
C ILE A 50 0.01 -11.12 1.91
N GLU A 51 -0.02 -12.09 1.00
CA GLU A 51 0.91 -12.16 -0.11
C GLU A 51 0.18 -11.91 -1.42
N ILE A 52 0.67 -10.95 -2.21
CA ILE A 52 0.19 -10.69 -3.57
C ILE A 52 1.41 -10.61 -4.46
N ASP A 53 1.44 -11.41 -5.53
CA ASP A 53 2.52 -11.36 -6.53
C ASP A 53 3.94 -11.62 -5.97
N ASN A 54 4.05 -12.41 -4.88
CA ASN A 54 5.27 -12.65 -4.08
C ASN A 54 5.76 -11.45 -3.27
N ILE A 55 4.91 -10.43 -3.09
CA ILE A 55 5.18 -9.30 -2.20
C ILE A 55 4.32 -9.45 -0.95
N LEU A 56 4.95 -9.30 0.22
CA LEU A 56 4.30 -9.39 1.52
C LEU A 56 3.77 -8.01 1.94
N PHE A 57 2.52 -7.98 2.35
CA PHE A 57 1.82 -6.79 2.81
C PHE A 57 1.23 -7.04 4.19
N LEU A 58 1.36 -6.05 5.07
CA LEU A 58 0.57 -5.93 6.27
C LEU A 58 -0.56 -4.93 6.01
N ILE A 59 -1.79 -5.31 6.35
CA ILE A 59 -2.95 -4.45 6.17
C ILE A 59 -3.68 -4.30 7.50
N ASP A 60 -3.81 -3.06 7.95
CA ASP A 60 -4.63 -2.77 9.12
C ASP A 60 -6.13 -2.97 8.80
N LYS A 61 -6.87 -3.52 9.75
CA LYS A 61 -8.30 -3.86 9.58
C LYS A 61 -9.14 -2.64 9.23
N GLN A 62 -8.71 -1.45 9.65
CA GLN A 62 -9.38 -0.19 9.37
C GLN A 62 -9.44 0.13 7.87
N VAL A 63 -8.44 -0.30 7.09
CA VAL A 63 -8.32 0.01 5.66
C VAL A 63 -8.49 -1.20 4.76
N SER A 64 -8.51 -2.41 5.33
CA SER A 64 -8.68 -3.69 4.61
C SER A 64 -9.83 -3.67 3.59
N SER A 65 -11.05 -3.32 4.01
CA SER A 65 -12.21 -3.29 3.10
C SER A 65 -12.13 -2.23 2.00
N THR A 66 -11.37 -1.15 2.24
CA THR A 66 -11.12 -0.12 1.23
C THR A 66 -10.10 -0.65 0.22
N LEU A 67 -9.00 -1.23 0.70
CA LEU A 67 -7.93 -1.78 -0.13
C LEU A 67 -8.38 -2.97 -0.98
N ASP A 68 -9.43 -3.68 -0.57
CA ASP A 68 -10.00 -4.75 -1.39
C ASP A 68 -10.41 -4.30 -2.79
N LYS A 69 -10.83 -3.03 -2.91
CA LYS A 69 -11.35 -2.44 -4.15
C LYS A 69 -10.33 -1.60 -4.90
N VAL A 70 -9.11 -1.45 -4.39
CA VAL A 70 -8.08 -0.63 -5.03
C VAL A 70 -7.05 -1.48 -5.75
N THR A 71 -6.41 -0.84 -6.72
CA THR A 71 -5.21 -1.34 -7.38
C THR A 71 -4.04 -0.48 -6.98
N ILE A 72 -3.00 -1.10 -6.41
CA ILE A 72 -1.72 -0.43 -6.18
C ILE A 72 -1.03 -0.27 -7.53
N HIS A 73 -0.73 0.96 -7.90
CA HIS A 73 -0.08 1.34 -9.13
C HIS A 73 1.13 2.22 -8.82
N ALA A 74 2.06 2.34 -9.76
CA ALA A 74 3.13 3.31 -9.69
C ALA A 74 3.09 4.19 -10.92
N GLU A 75 3.04 5.51 -10.72
CA GLU A 75 3.01 6.48 -11.80
C GLU A 75 4.08 7.54 -11.57
N LYS A 76 4.67 8.01 -12.67
CA LYS A 76 5.63 9.10 -12.62
C LYS A 76 4.89 10.42 -12.67
N GLU A 77 4.81 11.10 -11.53
CA GLU A 77 4.22 12.42 -11.47
C GLU A 77 5.33 13.49 -11.55
N SER A 78 5.29 14.29 -12.62
CA SER A 78 6.19 15.42 -12.93
C SER A 78 7.69 15.11 -13.03
N ARG A 79 8.33 14.46 -12.05
CA ARG A 79 9.73 13.96 -12.07
C ARG A 79 9.97 12.76 -11.17
N GLU A 80 9.08 12.46 -10.23
CA GLU A 80 9.28 11.42 -9.22
C GLU A 80 8.30 10.27 -9.48
N LEU A 81 8.79 9.05 -9.32
CA LEU A 81 7.97 7.84 -9.40
C LEU A 81 7.35 7.60 -8.02
N GLY A 82 6.04 7.63 -7.95
CA GLY A 82 5.29 7.47 -6.70
C GLY A 82 4.26 6.36 -6.80
N LEU A 83 3.82 5.88 -5.63
CA LEU A 83 2.70 4.95 -5.51
C LEU A 83 1.37 5.70 -5.60
N VAL A 84 0.44 5.14 -6.37
CA VAL A 84 -0.91 5.64 -6.55
C VAL A 84 -1.90 4.51 -6.27
N LEU A 85 -2.95 4.81 -5.51
CA LEU A 85 -4.03 3.87 -5.22
C LEU A 85 -5.20 4.13 -6.18
N LEU A 86 -5.26 3.36 -7.26
CA LEU A 86 -6.33 3.48 -8.25
C LEU A 86 -7.63 2.88 -7.70
N GLY A 87 -8.75 3.57 -7.91
CA GLY A 87 -10.05 3.16 -7.38
C GLY A 87 -10.31 3.58 -5.93
N LEU A 88 -9.36 4.28 -5.30
CA LEU A 88 -9.62 4.96 -4.03
C LEU A 88 -10.55 6.13 -4.30
N ALA A 89 -11.82 5.99 -3.90
CA ALA A 89 -12.77 7.09 -4.01
C ALA A 89 -12.39 8.20 -3.01
N PRO A 90 -12.31 9.47 -3.44
CA PRO A 90 -12.13 10.56 -2.51
C PRO A 90 -13.32 10.58 -1.55
N VAL A 91 -13.02 10.69 -0.25
CA VAL A 91 -14.05 10.94 0.75
C VAL A 91 -14.50 12.39 0.53
N ASN A 92 -15.61 12.58 -0.17
CA ASN A 92 -16.22 13.90 -0.30
C ASN A 92 -16.72 14.31 1.09
N CYS A 93 -16.16 15.40 1.61
CA CYS A 93 -16.63 16.07 2.81
C CYS A 93 -17.40 17.32 2.41
#